data_AF-A0A2S1EPW9-F1
#
_entry.id   AF-A0A2S1EPW9-F1
#
_cell.length_a   1.000
_cell.length_b   1.000
_cell.length_c   1.000
_cell.angle_alpha   90.00
_cell.angle_beta   90.00
_cell.angle_gamma   90.00
#
_symmetry.space_group_name_H-M   'P 1'
#
loop_
_entity.id
_entity.type
_entity.pdbx_description
1 polymer ?
#
loop_
_entity_poly.entity_id
_entity_poly.type
_entity_poly.pdbx_seq_one_letter_code
_entity_poly.pdbx_strand_id
1 'polypeptide(L)'
;MEKLRRILHVNTNKVKFNHQQQADFFLLLADLLSVGFSVKEALGFIKAVNPKLAPWIASIDKRMQKGASFSQSLQQEVKDDLFYQLLLAEKHGNLTKTLSEVGKILTAREQQRKKII
;
A
#
# COMPACT_ATOMS: atom_id res chain seq x y z
N MET A 1 1.52 -34.18 -20.39
CA MET A 1 1.55 -33.40 -19.14
C MET A 1 1.80 -31.89 -19.35
N GLU A 2 1.59 -31.34 -20.56
CA GLU A 2 2.06 -29.98 -20.90
C GLU A 2 0.97 -28.90 -21.02
N LYS A 3 -0.32 -29.26 -20.90
CA LYS A 3 -1.43 -28.34 -21.12
C LYS A 3 -2.01 -27.67 -19.87
N LEU A 4 -1.45 -27.91 -18.67
CA LEU A 4 -1.97 -27.36 -17.41
C LEU A 4 -1.21 -26.13 -16.86
N ARG A 5 -0.26 -25.55 -17.62
CA ARG A 5 0.54 -24.40 -17.17
C ARG A 5 0.09 -23.03 -17.72
N ARG A 6 -0.94 -22.98 -18.59
CA ARG A 6 -1.35 -21.73 -19.27
C ARG A 6 -2.53 -20.98 -18.65
N ILE A 7 -3.24 -21.52 -17.66
CA ILE A 7 -4.52 -20.93 -17.19
C ILE A 7 -4.37 -20.03 -15.94
N LEU A 8 -3.20 -19.95 -15.30
CA LEU A 8 -3.03 -19.11 -14.09
C LEU A 8 -2.40 -17.74 -14.31
N HIS A 9 -2.05 -17.36 -15.54
CA HIS A 9 -1.73 -15.95 -15.84
C HIS A 9 -3.04 -15.17 -16.01
N VAL A 10 -3.74 -14.96 -14.90
CA VAL A 10 -4.65 -13.83 -14.80
C VAL A 10 -3.75 -12.61 -14.99
N ASN A 11 -3.80 -12.01 -16.17
CA ASN A 11 -3.24 -10.70 -16.44
C ASN A 11 -4.06 -9.70 -15.62
N THR A 12 -3.81 -9.69 -14.31
CA THR A 12 -4.02 -8.50 -13.53
C THR A 12 -3.01 -7.52 -14.10
N ASN A 13 -3.47 -6.60 -14.96
CA ASN A 13 -2.75 -5.37 -15.17
C ASN A 13 -2.67 -4.73 -13.78
N LYS A 14 -1.67 -5.15 -12.98
CA LYS A 14 -1.39 -4.60 -11.66
C LYS A 14 -1.24 -3.13 -11.95
N VAL A 15 -2.18 -2.32 -11.43
CA VAL A 15 -2.02 -0.88 -11.39
C VAL A 15 -0.75 -0.65 -10.57
N LYS A 16 0.39 -0.61 -11.27
CA LYS A 16 1.69 -0.35 -10.68
C LYS A 16 1.69 1.15 -10.44
N PHE A 17 1.31 1.53 -9.22
CA PHE A 17 1.51 2.89 -8.77
C PHE A 17 2.98 3.25 -8.95
N ASN A 18 3.21 4.39 -9.58
CA ASN A 18 4.55 4.95 -9.58
C ASN A 18 4.94 5.25 -8.11
N HIS A 19 6.23 5.36 -7.83
CA HIS A 19 6.68 5.52 -6.45
C HIS A 19 6.13 6.80 -5.79
N GLN A 20 5.79 7.84 -6.57
CA GLN A 20 5.16 9.05 -6.03
C GLN A 20 3.76 8.74 -5.47
N GLN A 21 2.94 8.00 -6.21
CA GLN A 21 1.61 7.61 -5.75
C GLN A 21 1.66 6.71 -4.50
N GLN A 22 2.68 5.85 -4.38
CA GLN A 22 2.91 5.08 -3.16
C GLN A 22 3.30 6.01 -2.00
N ALA A 23 4.19 6.96 -2.24
CA ALA A 23 4.61 7.93 -1.23
C ALA A 23 3.41 8.73 -0.69
N ASP A 24 2.61 9.31 -1.60
CA ASP A 24 1.43 10.11 -1.27
C ASP A 24 0.41 9.28 -0.49
N PHE A 25 0.21 8.01 -0.89
CA PHE A 25 -0.67 7.09 -0.17
C PHE A 25 -0.20 6.85 1.27
N PHE A 26 1.08 6.51 1.47
CA PHE A 26 1.60 6.20 2.80
C PHE A 26 1.63 7.42 3.72
N LEU A 27 1.93 8.60 3.18
CA LEU A 27 1.88 9.86 3.94
C LEU A 27 0.46 10.18 4.38
N LEU A 28 -0.50 10.17 3.45
CA LEU A 28 -1.90 10.46 3.78
C LEU A 28 -2.47 9.44 4.77
N LEU A 29 -2.14 8.16 4.62
CA LEU A 29 -2.55 7.15 5.58
C LEU A 29 -1.95 7.42 6.96
N ALA A 30 -0.65 7.77 7.06
CA ALA A 30 -0.03 8.12 8.33
C ALA A 30 -0.70 9.33 8.99
N ASP A 31 -1.01 10.36 8.22
CA ASP A 31 -1.66 11.57 8.72
C ASP A 31 -3.05 11.24 9.29
N LEU A 32 -3.86 10.45 8.57
CA LEU A 32 -5.18 10.04 9.03
C LEU A 32 -5.12 9.19 10.31
N LEU A 33 -4.20 8.22 10.37
CA LEU A 33 -4.01 7.41 11.58
C LEU A 33 -3.52 8.26 12.76
N SER A 34 -2.72 9.30 12.51
CA SER A 34 -2.20 10.18 13.56
C SER A 34 -3.29 11.02 14.23
N VAL A 35 -4.37 11.32 13.51
CA VAL A 35 -5.53 12.07 14.04
C VAL A 35 -6.65 11.15 14.56
N GLY A 36 -6.38 9.84 14.65
CA GLY A 36 -7.27 8.89 15.32
C GLY A 36 -8.19 8.07 14.42
N PHE A 37 -8.05 8.15 13.09
CA PHE A 37 -8.79 7.26 12.20
C PHE A 37 -8.29 5.83 12.39
N SER A 38 -9.19 4.85 12.36
CA SER A 38 -8.81 3.46 12.13
C SER A 38 -8.29 3.27 10.70
N VAL A 39 -7.54 2.19 10.45
CA VAL A 39 -7.07 1.85 9.10
C VAL A 39 -8.23 1.77 8.10
N LYS A 40 -9.36 1.20 8.51
CA LYS A 40 -10.54 1.06 7.65
C LYS A 40 -11.16 2.40 7.30
N GLU A 41 -11.30 3.31 8.28
CA GLU A 41 -11.82 4.65 8.05
C GLU A 41 -10.89 5.46 7.16
N ALA A 42 -9.58 5.36 7.39
CA ALA A 42 -8.58 6.04 6.58
C ALA A 42 -8.60 5.55 5.12
N LEU A 43 -8.65 4.24 4.89
CA LEU A 43 -8.79 3.66 3.55
C LEU A 43 -10.10 4.12 2.87
N GLY A 44 -11.21 4.14 3.61
CA GLY A 44 -12.49 4.66 3.12
C GLY A 44 -12.41 6.13 2.71
N PHE A 45 -11.75 6.96 3.51
CA PHE A 45 -11.52 8.38 3.19
C PHE A 45 -10.64 8.55 1.96
N ILE A 46 -9.49 7.86 1.90
CA ILE A 46 -8.55 7.91 0.76
C ILE A 46 -9.26 7.52 -0.54
N LYS A 47 -10.10 6.47 -0.49
CA LYS A 47 -10.93 6.04 -1.62
C LYS A 47 -11.90 7.13 -2.09
N ALA A 48 -12.51 7.87 -1.16
CA ALA A 48 -13.45 8.94 -1.47
C ALA A 48 -12.76 10.15 -2.13
N VAL A 49 -11.59 10.55 -1.62
CA VAL A 49 -10.86 11.73 -2.14
C VAL A 49 -10.00 11.43 -3.36
N ASN A 50 -9.65 10.16 -3.61
CA ASN A 50 -8.89 9.73 -4.77
C ASN A 50 -9.53 8.51 -5.46
N PRO A 51 -10.54 8.74 -6.32
CA PRO A 51 -11.26 7.67 -7.02
C PRO A 51 -10.38 6.75 -7.86
N LYS A 52 -9.19 7.21 -8.29
CA LYS A 52 -8.23 6.40 -9.04
C LYS A 52 -7.65 5.26 -8.19
N LEU A 53 -7.60 5.44 -6.86
CA LEU A 53 -7.16 4.40 -5.92
C LEU A 53 -8.28 3.42 -5.55
N ALA A 54 -9.54 3.71 -5.90
CA ALA A 54 -10.68 2.94 -5.44
C ALA A 54 -10.62 1.44 -5.76
N PRO A 55 -10.22 0.98 -6.97
CA PRO A 55 -10.10 -0.45 -7.27
C PRO A 55 -9.05 -1.15 -6.38
N TRP A 56 -7.98 -0.44 -6.06
CA TRP A 56 -6.88 -0.94 -5.26
C TRP A 56 -7.24 -1.03 -3.78
N ILE A 57 -7.84 0.03 -3.23
CA ILE A 57 -8.36 0.04 -1.86
C ILE A 57 -9.42 -1.05 -1.69
N ALA A 58 -10.31 -1.23 -2.67
CA ALA A 58 -11.29 -2.31 -2.63
C ALA A 58 -10.66 -3.71 -2.59
N SER A 59 -9.50 -3.91 -3.23
CA SER A 59 -8.76 -5.18 -3.16
C SER A 59 -8.16 -5.42 -1.77
N ILE A 60 -7.58 -4.37 -1.16
CA ILE A 60 -7.06 -4.40 0.21
C ILE A 60 -8.19 -4.69 1.20
N ASP A 61 -9.28 -3.92 1.12
CA ASP A 61 -10.46 -4.09 1.96
C ASP A 61 -11.01 -5.51 1.86
N LYS A 62 -11.08 -6.08 0.65
CA LYS A 62 -11.55 -7.45 0.43
C LYS A 62 -10.65 -8.49 1.13
N ARG A 63 -9.33 -8.27 1.19
CA ARG A 63 -8.40 -9.15 1.91
C ARG A 63 -8.54 -8.97 3.42
N MET A 64 -8.67 -7.73 3.89
CA MET A 64 -8.89 -7.43 5.31
C MET A 64 -10.20 -8.04 5.81
N GLN A 65 -11.28 -7.97 5.03
CA GLN A 65 -12.58 -8.60 5.34
C GLN A 65 -12.49 -10.13 5.42
N LYS A 66 -11.49 -10.74 4.79
CA LYS A 66 -11.22 -12.19 4.89
C LYS A 66 -10.32 -12.54 6.08
N GLY A 67 -10.01 -11.58 6.94
CA GLY A 67 -9.21 -11.78 8.15
C GLY A 67 -7.71 -11.52 7.98
N ALA A 68 -7.26 -11.04 6.82
CA ALA A 68 -5.87 -10.61 6.68
C ALA A 68 -5.63 -9.31 7.45
N SER A 69 -4.44 -9.16 8.03
CA SER A 69 -4.01 -7.88 8.61
C SER A 69 -3.82 -6.81 7.52
N PHE A 70 -3.63 -5.55 7.91
CA PHE A 70 -3.38 -4.49 6.93
C PHE A 70 -2.09 -4.74 6.14
N SER A 71 -1.00 -5.08 6.83
CA SER A 71 0.30 -5.35 6.18
C SER A 71 0.22 -6.55 5.23
N GLN A 72 -0.45 -7.64 5.64
CA GLN A 72 -0.72 -8.81 4.79
C GLN A 72 -1.54 -8.43 3.55
N SER A 73 -2.48 -7.51 3.71
CA SER A 73 -3.32 -7.04 2.61
C SER A 73 -2.59 -6.16 1.60
N LEU A 74 -1.36 -5.73 1.87
CA LEU A 74 -0.49 -4.94 0.98
C LEU A 74 0.62 -5.76 0.30
N GLN A 75 0.76 -7.05 0.60
CA GLN A 75 1.89 -7.86 0.15
C GLN A 75 2.06 -7.91 -1.37
N GLN A 76 0.97 -7.81 -2.15
CA GLN A 76 1.01 -7.90 -3.61
C GLN A 76 1.37 -6.57 -4.29
N GLU A 77 1.34 -5.50 -3.51
CA GLU A 77 1.40 -4.09 -3.91
C GLU A 77 2.75 -3.45 -3.62
N VAL A 78 3.50 -4.01 -2.66
CA VAL A 78 4.78 -3.49 -2.19
C VAL A 78 5.89 -4.52 -2.37
N LYS A 79 7.15 -4.08 -2.29
CA LYS A 79 8.31 -4.99 -2.27
C LYS A 79 8.44 -5.65 -0.90
N ASP A 80 9.07 -6.83 -0.85
CA ASP A 80 9.23 -7.65 0.35
C ASP A 80 9.82 -6.87 1.54
N ASP A 81 10.86 -6.06 1.31
CA ASP A 81 11.47 -5.25 2.38
C ASP A 81 10.48 -4.30 3.04
N LEU A 82 9.61 -3.67 2.24
CA LEU A 82 8.59 -2.76 2.75
C LEU A 82 7.45 -3.55 3.42
N PHE A 83 7.08 -4.70 2.85
CA PHE A 83 6.10 -5.59 3.47
C PHE A 83 6.53 -5.98 4.90
N TYR A 84 7.77 -6.42 5.10
CA TYR A 84 8.25 -6.80 6.43
C TYR A 84 8.33 -5.62 7.41
N GLN A 85 8.71 -4.43 6.93
CA GLN A 85 8.67 -3.22 7.76
C GLN A 85 7.26 -2.92 8.27
N LEU A 86 6.26 -3.00 7.39
CA LEU A 86 4.86 -2.77 7.75
C LEU A 86 4.32 -3.87 8.67
N LEU A 87 4.68 -5.14 8.42
CA LEU A 87 4.27 -6.28 9.24
C LEU A 87 4.78 -6.15 10.68
N LEU A 88 6.06 -5.83 10.86
CA LEU A 88 6.65 -5.61 12.18
C LEU A 88 6.05 -4.39 12.86
N ALA A 89 5.87 -3.29 12.12
CA ALA A 89 5.27 -2.07 12.65
C ALA A 89 3.83 -2.28 13.12
N GLU A 90 3.02 -3.00 12.36
CA GLU A 90 1.65 -3.38 12.74
C GLU A 90 1.66 -4.25 14.01
N LYS A 91 2.51 -5.28 14.06
CA LYS A 91 2.63 -6.18 15.22
C LYS A 91 3.07 -5.47 16.51
N HIS A 92 3.91 -4.45 16.39
CA HIS A 92 4.48 -3.74 17.54
C HIS A 92 3.82 -2.37 17.83
N GLY A 93 2.72 -2.03 17.16
CA GLY A 93 1.99 -0.78 17.41
C GLY A 93 2.68 0.49 16.88
N ASN A 94 3.65 0.36 15.98
CA ASN A 94 4.42 1.46 15.40
C ASN A 94 4.00 1.83 13.97
N LEU A 95 2.87 1.29 13.49
CA LEU A 95 2.43 1.38 12.10
C LEU A 95 2.40 2.83 11.56
N THR A 96 1.77 3.76 12.29
CA THR A 96 1.65 5.18 11.88
C THR A 96 3.02 5.82 11.63
N LYS A 97 3.96 5.61 12.54
CA LYS A 97 5.33 6.14 12.42
C LYS A 97 6.03 5.56 11.20
N THR A 98 5.97 4.24 11.03
CA THR A 98 6.60 3.54 9.91
C THR A 98 6.02 3.98 8.56
N LEU A 99 4.70 4.16 8.47
CA LEU A 99 4.06 4.67 7.25
C LEU A 99 4.57 6.07 6.88
N SER A 100 4.67 6.97 7.86
CA SER A 100 5.21 8.32 7.65
C SER A 100 6.68 8.27 7.17
N GLU A 101 7.52 7.44 7.81
CA GLU A 101 8.93 7.31 7.45
C GLU A 101 9.10 6.72 6.04
N VAL A 102 8.35 5.66 5.71
CA VAL A 102 8.33 5.07 4.37
C VAL A 102 7.90 6.08 3.33
N GLY A 103 6.83 6.83 3.58
CA GLY A 103 6.34 7.88 2.68
C GLY A 103 7.39 8.95 2.41
N LYS A 104 8.10 9.40 3.44
CA LYS A 104 9.21 10.37 3.32
C LYS A 104 10.38 9.80 2.51
N ILE A 105 10.77 8.55 2.76
CA ILE A 105 11.84 7.87 2.01
C ILE A 105 11.48 7.75 0.53
N LEU A 106 10.26 7.31 0.20
CA LEU A 106 9.80 7.18 -1.18
C LEU A 106 9.75 8.54 -1.89
N THR A 107 9.29 9.58 -1.19
CA THR A 107 9.29 10.96 -1.69
C THR A 107 10.71 11.44 -2.02
N ALA A 108 11.65 11.25 -1.08
CA ALA A 108 13.04 11.65 -1.26
C ALA A 108 13.71 10.91 -2.44
N ARG A 109 13.44 9.60 -2.58
CA ARG A 109 13.93 8.80 -3.71
C ARG A 109 13.40 9.30 -5.04
N GLU A 110 12.12 9.66 -5.14
CA GLU A 110 11.56 10.21 -6.37
C GLU A 110 12.08 11.60 -6.70
N GLN A 111 12.28 12.46 -5.70
CA GLN A 111 12.92 13.76 -5.89
C GLN A 111 14.35 13.62 -6.40
N GLN A 112 15.13 12.68 -5.83
CA GLN A 112 16.48 12.39 -6.30
C GLN A 112 16.48 11.86 -7.73
N ARG A 113 15.57 10.93 -8.06
CA ARG A 113 15.41 10.41 -9.42
C ARG A 113 15.13 11.52 -10.43
N LYS A 114 14.26 12.48 -10.09
CA LYS A 114 13.92 13.62 -10.96
C LYS A 114 15.07 14.62 -11.14
N LYS A 115 16.04 14.69 -10.23
CA LYS A 115 17.21 15.58 -10.33
C LYS A 115 18.34 15.01 -11.20
N ILE A 116 18.32 13.70 -11.43
CA ILE A 116 19.36 12.97 -12.18
C ILE A 116 18.99 12.84 -13.68
N ILE A 117 17.74 13.17 -14.04
CA ILE A 117 17.20 13.17 -15.41
C ILE A 117 17.10 14.62 -15.87
#